data_AF-A0A6A1WK91-F1
#
_entry.id   AF-A0A6A1WK91-F1
#
_cell.length_a   1.000
_cell.length_b   1.000
_cell.length_c   1.000
_cell.angle_alpha   90.00
_cell.angle_beta   90.00
_cell.angle_gamma   90.00
#
_symmetry.space_group_name_H-M   'P 1'
#
loop_
_entity.id
_entity.type
_entity.pdbx_description
1 polymer ?
#
loop_
_entity_poly.entity_id
_entity_poly.type
_entity_poly.pdbx_seq_one_letter_code
_entity_poly.pdbx_strand_id
1 'polypeptide(L)'
;MPPLYIGTTLHSINNNSNKSTLPELENSQASLEEEGERNRRLVTALYKALSSKGFDEVQRLLAPDLEWWFHGPPDHQHLMHLLTGSSSPNNSFVFVPQSVVAFGSTVLVEGYDKERSVSWVHAWTVTDGIITQVREYFNTSVTVARFGSHPISSSDVASQPEPAIHKCQSVWQSQLSDESAPGLVLAL
;
A
#
# COMPACT_ATOMS: atom_id res chain seq x y z
N MET A 1 22.42 -77.74 -6.85
CA MET A 1 22.19 -77.06 -5.56
C MET A 1 22.95 -75.73 -5.60
N PRO A 2 22.32 -74.59 -5.24
CA PRO A 2 22.96 -73.28 -4.98
C PRO A 2 23.22 -73.14 -3.45
N PRO A 3 23.50 -71.96 -2.83
CA PRO A 3 23.85 -70.60 -3.33
C PRO A 3 25.26 -70.18 -2.79
N LEU A 4 25.69 -68.95 -2.42
CA LEU A 4 25.12 -67.59 -2.28
C LEU A 4 26.18 -66.47 -2.53
N TYR A 5 26.43 -65.56 -1.57
CA TYR A 5 27.11 -64.25 -1.69
C TYR A 5 27.48 -63.69 -0.29
N ILE A 6 28.61 -63.00 -0.07
CA ILE A 6 28.78 -61.99 1.02
C ILE A 6 29.91 -60.97 0.75
N GLY A 7 29.67 -59.67 1.04
CA GLY A 7 30.68 -58.61 1.29
C GLY A 7 31.42 -58.03 0.07
N THR A 8 31.92 -56.79 0.02
CA THR A 8 31.90 -55.56 0.88
C THR A 8 32.41 -54.39 -0.01
N THR A 9 32.30 -53.07 0.19
CA THR A 9 31.50 -52.11 0.99
C THR A 9 32.26 -50.76 0.89
N LEU A 10 31.62 -49.68 0.41
CA LEU A 10 32.09 -48.26 0.46
C LEU A 10 33.39 -47.92 -0.34
N HIS A 11 33.67 -46.66 -0.73
CA HIS A 11 33.22 -45.36 -0.20
C HIS A 11 32.69 -44.38 -1.27
N SER A 12 32.01 -43.32 -0.83
CA SER A 12 31.41 -42.27 -1.67
C SER A 12 32.11 -40.92 -1.51
N ILE A 13 32.10 -40.10 -2.57
CA ILE A 13 32.29 -38.65 -2.53
C ILE A 13 31.17 -38.03 -3.39
N ASN A 14 30.21 -37.37 -2.73
CA ASN A 14 29.11 -36.66 -3.40
C ASN A 14 29.30 -35.14 -3.22
N ASN A 15 29.48 -34.41 -4.33
CA ASN A 15 29.63 -32.96 -4.30
C ASN A 15 28.27 -32.27 -4.15
N ASN A 16 27.80 -32.13 -2.91
CA ASN A 16 26.65 -31.28 -2.60
C ASN A 16 27.03 -29.79 -2.71
N SER A 17 26.84 -29.22 -3.90
CA SER A 17 26.76 -27.77 -4.07
C SER A 17 25.47 -27.25 -3.45
N ASN A 18 25.55 -26.70 -2.24
CA ASN A 18 24.41 -26.19 -1.48
C ASN A 18 23.78 -24.96 -2.18
N LYS A 19 22.74 -25.19 -3.00
CA LYS A 19 21.90 -24.11 -3.57
C LYS A 19 20.74 -23.76 -2.63
N SER A 20 21.06 -23.11 -1.52
CA SER A 20 20.07 -22.54 -0.58
C SER A 20 19.64 -21.12 -1.01
N THR A 21 18.59 -20.59 -0.36
CA THR A 21 18.07 -19.21 -0.43
C THR A 21 17.69 -18.68 -1.81
N LEU A 22 16.38 -18.65 -2.09
CA LEU A 22 15.68 -17.79 -3.06
C LEU A 22 14.14 -17.74 -2.89
N PRO A 23 13.40 -18.85 -2.65
CA PRO A 23 11.94 -18.87 -2.88
C PRO A 23 11.09 -18.15 -1.81
N GLU A 24 11.67 -17.82 -0.65
CA GLU A 24 10.94 -17.21 0.47
C GLU A 24 10.56 -15.76 0.18
N LEU A 25 11.50 -14.97 -0.37
CA LEU A 25 11.27 -13.55 -0.72
C LEU A 25 10.29 -13.39 -1.88
N GLU A 26 10.38 -14.25 -2.90
CA GLU A 26 9.48 -14.26 -4.06
C GLU A 26 8.03 -14.54 -3.62
N ASN A 27 7.85 -15.50 -2.70
CA ASN A 27 6.54 -15.84 -2.14
C ASN A 27 5.94 -14.72 -1.26
N SER A 28 6.77 -14.04 -0.45
CA SER A 28 6.32 -12.87 0.32
C SER A 28 5.89 -11.71 -0.58
N GLN A 29 6.61 -11.44 -1.67
CA GLN A 29 6.24 -10.37 -2.60
C GLN A 29 4.93 -10.68 -3.33
N ALA A 30 4.77 -11.91 -3.86
CA ALA A 30 3.54 -12.33 -4.53
C ALA A 30 2.30 -12.23 -3.62
N SER A 31 2.44 -12.57 -2.32
CA SER A 31 1.37 -12.43 -1.33
C SER A 31 0.94 -10.98 -1.12
N LEU A 32 1.89 -10.05 -1.05
CA LEU A 32 1.62 -8.61 -0.92
C LEU A 32 1.03 -7.99 -2.19
N GLU A 33 1.34 -8.53 -3.38
CA GLU A 33 0.73 -8.13 -4.65
C GLU A 33 -0.73 -8.61 -4.76
N GLU A 34 -1.03 -9.86 -4.37
CA GLU A 34 -2.41 -10.37 -4.32
C GLU A 34 -3.26 -9.61 -3.28
N GLU A 35 -2.69 -9.36 -2.09
CA GLU A 35 -3.32 -8.51 -1.09
C GLU A 35 -3.57 -7.10 -1.61
N GLY A 36 -2.56 -6.47 -2.20
CA GLY A 36 -2.68 -5.13 -2.77
C GLY A 36 -3.81 -5.05 -3.79
N GLU A 37 -3.88 -6.00 -4.72
CA GLU A 37 -4.94 -6.07 -5.73
C GLU A 37 -6.33 -6.36 -5.13
N ARG A 38 -6.45 -7.20 -4.09
CA ARG A 38 -7.69 -7.42 -3.33
C ARG A 38 -8.17 -6.12 -2.67
N ASN A 39 -7.27 -5.43 -1.97
CA ASN A 39 -7.55 -4.19 -1.28
C ASN A 39 -7.88 -3.05 -2.27
N ARG A 40 -7.19 -3.01 -3.42
CA ARG A 40 -7.47 -2.09 -4.54
C ARG A 40 -8.89 -2.25 -5.07
N ARG A 41 -9.36 -3.49 -5.24
CA ARG A 41 -10.75 -3.80 -5.67
C ARG A 41 -11.78 -3.34 -4.64
N LEU A 42 -11.50 -3.55 -3.36
CA LEU A 42 -12.37 -3.14 -2.25
C LEU A 42 -12.53 -1.61 -2.21
N VAL A 43 -11.43 -0.86 -2.24
CA VAL A 43 -11.49 0.61 -2.29
C VAL A 43 -12.13 1.08 -3.60
N THR A 44 -11.89 0.41 -4.73
CA THR A 44 -12.62 0.70 -5.99
C THR A 44 -14.13 0.48 -5.87
N ALA A 45 -14.59 -0.46 -5.03
CA ALA A 45 -16.02 -0.63 -4.73
C ALA A 45 -16.55 0.51 -3.85
N LEU A 46 -15.77 1.00 -2.87
CA LEU A 46 -16.16 2.16 -2.05
C LEU A 46 -16.46 3.39 -2.91
N TYR A 47 -15.59 3.79 -3.84
CA TYR A 47 -15.86 4.94 -4.70
C TYR A 47 -17.08 4.76 -5.61
N LYS A 48 -17.37 3.52 -6.04
CA LYS A 48 -18.63 3.20 -6.74
C LYS A 48 -19.85 3.42 -5.84
N ALA A 49 -19.80 2.94 -4.59
CA ALA A 49 -20.87 3.13 -3.60
C ALA A 49 -21.07 4.60 -3.21
N LEU A 50 -19.98 5.37 -3.04
CA LEU A 50 -20.03 6.83 -2.81
C LEU A 50 -20.70 7.56 -3.98
N SER A 51 -20.30 7.26 -5.23
CA SER A 51 -20.87 7.90 -6.42
C SER A 51 -22.33 7.52 -6.70
N SER A 52 -22.77 6.31 -6.33
CA SER A 52 -24.16 5.86 -6.45
C SER A 52 -25.04 6.21 -5.23
N LYS A 53 -24.45 6.80 -4.18
CA LYS A 53 -25.08 7.06 -2.87
C LYS A 53 -25.61 5.80 -2.17
N GLY A 54 -24.98 4.65 -2.42
CA GLY A 54 -25.30 3.37 -1.79
C GLY A 54 -24.84 3.31 -0.34
N PHE A 55 -25.56 3.98 0.56
CA PHE A 55 -25.19 4.15 1.98
C PHE A 55 -24.88 2.82 2.68
N ASP A 56 -25.73 1.80 2.55
CA ASP A 56 -25.54 0.49 3.17
C ASP A 56 -24.23 -0.19 2.72
N GLU A 57 -23.87 -0.06 1.43
CA GLU A 57 -22.64 -0.61 0.86
C GLU A 57 -21.40 0.18 1.32
N VAL A 58 -21.52 1.51 1.48
CA VAL A 58 -20.48 2.34 2.11
C VAL A 58 -20.25 1.90 3.56
N GLN A 59 -21.31 1.75 4.36
CA GLN A 59 -21.21 1.30 5.75
C GLN A 59 -20.68 -0.15 5.88
N ARG A 60 -20.93 -1.01 4.90
CA ARG A 60 -20.43 -2.40 4.86
C ARG A 60 -18.93 -2.50 4.54
N LEU A 61 -18.34 -1.46 3.94
CA LEU A 61 -16.92 -1.44 3.53
C LEU A 61 -16.00 -0.72 4.52
N LEU A 62 -16.55 0.14 5.38
CA LEU A 62 -15.84 0.92 6.38
C LEU A 62 -15.98 0.31 7.78
N ALA A 63 -14.96 0.48 8.62
CA ALA A 63 -15.08 0.22 10.06
C ALA A 63 -16.02 1.25 10.71
N PRO A 64 -16.84 0.88 11.72
CA PRO A 64 -17.70 1.82 12.45
C PRO A 64 -16.92 2.94 13.17
N ASP A 65 -15.66 2.67 13.48
CA ASP A 65 -14.68 3.48 14.20
C ASP A 65 -13.53 3.97 13.29
N LEU A 66 -13.80 4.16 11.98
CA LEU A 66 -12.88 4.66 10.96
C LEU A 66 -11.99 5.81 11.45
N GLU A 67 -10.68 5.56 11.58
CA GLU A 67 -9.72 6.57 12.00
C GLU A 67 -9.46 7.58 10.87
N TRP A 68 -9.51 8.88 11.18
CA TRP A 68 -9.45 9.96 10.21
C TRP A 68 -8.31 10.94 10.47
N TRP A 69 -7.54 11.25 9.43
CA TRP A 69 -6.62 12.40 9.41
C TRP A 69 -6.90 13.28 8.20
N PHE A 70 -6.90 14.59 8.41
CA PHE A 70 -7.18 15.59 7.37
C PHE A 70 -6.00 16.54 7.18
N HIS A 71 -5.58 16.72 5.94
CA HIS A 71 -4.48 17.59 5.53
C HIS A 71 -4.90 18.42 4.31
N GLY A 72 -5.40 19.62 4.56
CA GLY A 72 -5.85 20.53 3.51
C GLY A 72 -6.47 21.81 4.07
N PRO A 73 -7.06 22.65 3.21
CA PRO A 73 -7.80 23.83 3.64
C PRO A 73 -9.03 23.44 4.50
N PRO A 74 -9.34 24.12 5.63
CA PRO A 74 -10.37 23.66 6.57
C PRO A 74 -11.80 23.54 6.02
N ASP A 75 -12.12 24.20 4.91
CA ASP A 75 -13.40 24.15 4.21
C ASP A 75 -13.53 22.95 3.25
N HIS A 76 -12.43 22.28 2.92
CA HIS A 76 -12.38 21.17 1.95
C HIS A 76 -12.72 19.79 2.55
N GLN A 77 -13.38 19.70 3.71
CA GLN A 77 -13.71 18.43 4.41
C GLN A 77 -14.82 17.62 3.70
N HIS A 78 -14.66 17.36 2.41
CA HIS A 78 -15.71 16.91 1.51
C HIS A 78 -16.14 15.45 1.74
N LEU A 79 -15.19 14.53 2.00
CA LEU A 79 -15.52 13.12 2.24
C LEU A 79 -16.21 12.93 3.59
N MET A 80 -15.77 13.66 4.62
CA MET A 80 -16.40 13.65 5.94
C MET A 80 -17.87 14.11 5.87
N HIS A 81 -18.15 15.20 5.14
CA HIS A 81 -19.53 15.63 4.90
C HIS A 81 -20.34 14.63 4.06
N LEU A 82 -19.71 13.90 3.14
CA LEU A 82 -20.37 12.87 2.32
C LEU A 82 -20.74 11.62 3.14
N LEU A 83 -19.83 11.11 3.97
CA LEU A 83 -20.09 9.93 4.81
C LEU A 83 -21.08 10.19 5.95
N THR A 84 -21.04 11.39 6.55
CA THR A 84 -21.98 11.78 7.62
C THR A 84 -23.35 12.22 7.10
N GLY A 85 -23.53 12.34 5.78
CA GLY A 85 -24.74 12.89 5.17
C GLY A 85 -24.91 14.42 5.34
N SER A 86 -23.90 15.11 5.89
CA SER A 86 -23.90 16.56 6.15
C SER A 86 -23.69 17.41 4.89
N SER A 87 -23.43 16.80 3.72
CA SER A 87 -23.21 17.51 2.46
C SER A 87 -24.45 18.27 1.98
N SER A 88 -24.30 19.56 1.69
CA SER A 88 -25.39 20.37 1.13
C SER A 88 -25.84 19.85 -0.24
N PRO A 89 -27.17 19.69 -0.51
CA PRO A 89 -27.68 19.16 -1.78
C PRO A 89 -27.22 19.94 -3.03
N ASN A 90 -26.95 21.24 -2.87
CA ASN A 90 -26.57 22.13 -3.97
C ASN A 90 -25.04 22.27 -4.13
N ASN A 91 -24.24 21.56 -3.32
CA ASN A 91 -22.77 21.66 -3.33
C ASN A 91 -22.09 20.32 -2.97
N SER A 92 -22.67 19.19 -3.39
CA SER A 92 -22.08 17.87 -3.17
C SER A 92 -20.83 17.67 -4.04
N PHE A 93 -19.66 17.54 -3.41
CA PHE A 93 -18.43 17.13 -4.07
C PHE A 93 -18.57 15.68 -4.59
N VAL A 94 -18.08 15.39 -5.79
CA VAL A 94 -18.13 14.05 -6.39
C VAL A 94 -16.72 13.52 -6.59
N PHE A 95 -16.34 12.55 -5.77
CA PHE A 95 -15.03 11.90 -5.87
C PHE A 95 -14.97 10.97 -7.09
N VAL A 96 -14.31 11.42 -8.15
CA VAL A 96 -14.01 10.62 -9.35
C VAL A 96 -12.53 10.23 -9.36
N PRO A 97 -12.16 8.98 -9.00
CA PRO A 97 -10.79 8.49 -9.09
C PRO A 97 -10.21 8.61 -10.49
N GLN A 98 -8.98 9.11 -10.59
CA GLN A 98 -8.17 9.10 -11.82
C GLN A 98 -7.02 8.10 -11.72
N SER A 99 -6.48 7.89 -10.50
CA SER A 99 -5.49 6.85 -10.21
C SER A 99 -5.86 6.08 -8.95
N VAL A 100 -5.58 4.77 -8.93
CA VAL A 100 -5.82 3.86 -7.80
C VAL A 100 -4.66 2.87 -7.71
N VAL A 101 -3.81 3.00 -6.69
CA VAL A 101 -2.56 2.21 -6.53
C VAL A 101 -2.53 1.59 -5.13
N ALA A 102 -2.10 0.33 -5.02
CA ALA A 102 -2.08 -0.40 -3.75
C ALA A 102 -0.67 -0.87 -3.36
N PHE A 103 -0.42 -0.85 -2.06
CA PHE A 103 0.83 -1.20 -1.40
C PHE A 103 0.52 -2.05 -0.16
N GLY A 104 0.20 -3.34 -0.39
CA GLY A 104 -0.29 -4.24 0.66
C GLY A 104 -1.60 -3.74 1.27
N SER A 105 -1.59 -3.46 2.57
CA SER A 105 -2.73 -2.92 3.33
C SER A 105 -3.11 -1.47 2.95
N THR A 106 -2.18 -0.67 2.41
CA THR A 106 -2.47 0.73 2.04
C THR A 106 -2.89 0.86 0.59
N VAL A 107 -3.98 1.59 0.31
CA VAL A 107 -4.44 1.93 -1.04
C VAL A 107 -4.53 3.44 -1.19
N LEU A 108 -3.85 3.98 -2.18
CA LEU A 108 -3.91 5.38 -2.57
C LEU A 108 -4.93 5.57 -3.69
N VAL A 109 -5.75 6.60 -3.57
CA VAL A 109 -6.64 7.06 -4.62
C VAL A 109 -6.42 8.54 -4.85
N GLU A 110 -6.17 8.92 -6.10
CA GLU A 110 -5.92 10.29 -6.52
C GLU A 110 -6.98 10.73 -7.54
N GLY A 111 -7.40 12.00 -7.45
CA GLY A 111 -8.29 12.64 -8.40
C GLY A 111 -8.21 14.17 -8.36
N TYR A 112 -8.99 14.80 -9.23
CA TYR A 112 -9.04 16.25 -9.39
C TYR A 112 -10.44 16.71 -9.81
N ASP A 113 -11.02 17.64 -9.04
CA ASP A 113 -12.26 18.33 -9.39
C ASP A 113 -11.92 19.55 -10.27
N LYS A 114 -12.41 19.53 -11.51
CA LYS A 114 -12.15 20.57 -12.53
C LYS A 114 -12.99 21.83 -12.36
N GLU A 115 -14.13 21.75 -11.67
CA GLU A 115 -15.00 22.90 -11.44
C GLU A 115 -14.49 23.74 -10.26
N ARG A 116 -13.88 23.07 -9.27
CA ARG A 116 -13.28 23.70 -8.08
C ARG A 116 -11.79 23.99 -8.23
N SER A 117 -11.11 23.37 -9.20
CA SER A 117 -9.65 23.33 -9.32
C SER A 117 -8.98 22.75 -8.07
N VAL A 118 -9.44 21.58 -7.62
CA VAL A 118 -9.01 20.94 -6.37
C VAL A 118 -8.42 19.56 -6.65
N SER A 119 -7.15 19.36 -6.31
CA SER A 119 -6.51 18.05 -6.29
C SER A 119 -6.75 17.34 -4.96
N TRP A 120 -6.86 16.02 -4.99
CA TRP A 120 -7.04 15.22 -3.79
C TRP A 120 -6.38 13.85 -3.89
N VAL A 121 -5.83 13.41 -2.75
CA VAL A 121 -5.28 12.07 -2.55
C VAL A 121 -5.85 11.52 -1.25
N HIS A 122 -6.44 10.33 -1.28
CA HIS A 122 -6.89 9.62 -0.08
C HIS A 122 -6.01 8.37 0.09
N ALA A 123 -5.33 8.26 1.22
CA ALA A 123 -4.61 7.04 1.60
C ALA A 123 -5.46 6.24 2.59
N TRP A 124 -6.02 5.14 2.10
CA TRP A 124 -6.87 4.22 2.86
C TRP A 124 -6.03 3.07 3.42
N THR A 125 -6.26 2.68 4.68
CA THR A 125 -5.72 1.41 5.22
C THR A 125 -6.85 0.38 5.26
N VAL A 126 -6.56 -0.82 4.76
CA VAL A 126 -7.42 -2.00 4.84
C VAL A 126 -6.83 -2.99 5.85
N THR A 127 -7.68 -3.58 6.69
CA THR A 127 -7.32 -4.63 7.66
C THR A 127 -8.39 -5.71 7.61
N ASP A 128 -8.00 -6.98 7.47
CA ASP A 128 -8.90 -8.15 7.39
C ASP A 128 -10.09 -8.03 6.41
N GLY A 129 -9.93 -7.21 5.36
CA GLY A 129 -10.98 -6.97 4.36
C GLY A 129 -12.01 -5.90 4.75
N ILE A 130 -11.69 -5.01 5.70
CA ILE A 130 -12.46 -3.82 6.07
C ILE A 130 -11.55 -2.59 6.01
N ILE A 131 -12.07 -1.43 5.59
CA ILE A 131 -11.32 -0.17 5.61
C ILE A 131 -11.35 0.42 7.02
N THR A 132 -10.18 0.49 7.67
CA THR A 132 -10.02 0.90 9.07
C THR A 132 -9.53 2.35 9.23
N GLN A 133 -8.88 2.91 8.22
CA GLN A 133 -8.29 4.26 8.28
C GLN A 133 -8.45 5.03 6.97
N VAL A 134 -8.51 6.36 7.07
CA VAL A 134 -8.31 7.28 5.94
C VAL A 134 -7.43 8.47 6.32
N ARG A 135 -6.45 8.78 5.46
CA ARG A 135 -5.70 10.04 5.47
C ARG A 135 -6.06 10.82 4.21
N GLU A 136 -6.81 11.91 4.38
CA GLU A 136 -7.35 12.76 3.31
C GLU A 136 -6.41 13.95 3.08
N TYR A 137 -5.90 14.11 1.86
CA TYR A 137 -4.99 15.17 1.45
C TYR A 137 -5.61 16.01 0.32
N PHE A 138 -5.83 17.30 0.54
CA PHE A 138 -6.32 18.24 -0.49
C PHE A 138 -5.24 19.27 -0.84
N ASN A 139 -5.11 19.59 -2.13
CA ASN A 139 -4.16 20.58 -2.67
C ASN A 139 -2.76 20.45 -2.05
N THR A 140 -2.30 19.20 -1.93
CA THR A 140 -1.08 18.76 -1.22
C THR A 140 -0.37 17.76 -2.13
N SER A 141 0.94 17.88 -2.32
CA SER A 141 1.72 16.94 -3.13
C SER A 141 2.19 15.79 -2.25
N VAL A 142 1.70 14.56 -2.51
CA VAL A 142 1.98 13.37 -1.70
C VAL A 142 3.00 12.51 -2.42
N THR A 143 4.14 12.28 -1.77
CA THR A 143 5.16 11.31 -2.21
C THR A 143 5.12 10.10 -1.27
N VAL A 144 5.15 8.89 -1.81
CA VAL A 144 5.19 7.66 -1.00
C VAL A 144 6.56 7.05 -1.10
N ALA A 145 7.17 6.78 0.05
CA ALA A 145 8.52 6.25 0.12
C ALA A 145 8.61 5.01 1.02
N ARG A 146 9.34 4.01 0.54
CA ARG A 146 9.69 2.81 1.30
C ARG A 146 11.08 2.94 1.92
N PHE A 147 11.23 2.48 3.15
CA PHE A 147 12.51 2.49 3.86
C PHE A 147 13.16 1.10 3.83
N GLY A 148 14.19 0.95 2.98
CA GLY A 148 14.86 -0.34 2.79
C GLY A 148 15.73 -0.75 3.98
N SER A 149 15.19 -1.55 4.90
CA SER A 149 15.97 -2.30 5.89
C SER A 149 16.79 -3.39 5.18
N HIS A 150 18.09 -3.15 4.99
CA HIS A 150 19.00 -4.24 4.63
C HIS A 150 19.19 -5.11 5.89
N PRO A 151 18.86 -6.42 5.86
CA PRO A 151 19.32 -7.32 6.91
C PRO A 151 20.86 -7.33 6.85
N ILE A 152 21.51 -7.03 7.96
CA ILE A 152 22.97 -7.10 8.05
C ILE A 152 23.34 -8.58 8.08
N SER A 153 23.62 -9.15 6.91
CA SER A 153 24.18 -10.50 6.79
C SER A 153 25.47 -10.58 7.60
N SER A 154 25.45 -11.35 8.68
CA SER A 154 26.53 -11.39 9.69
C SER A 154 27.70 -12.29 9.25
N SER A 155 28.28 -11.97 8.10
CA SER A 155 29.50 -12.51 7.49
C SER A 155 29.90 -11.54 6.36
N ASP A 156 31.08 -10.93 6.31
CA ASP A 156 32.35 -11.28 6.97
C ASP A 156 33.17 -10.06 7.46
N VAL A 157 34.38 -10.33 7.94
CA VAL A 157 35.24 -9.43 8.73
C VAL A 157 35.80 -8.22 7.96
N ALA A 158 35.70 -7.06 8.63
CA ALA A 158 36.52 -5.84 8.48
C ALA A 158 36.53 -5.08 7.14
N SER A 159 35.70 -4.03 7.07
CA SER A 159 36.12 -2.68 6.64
C SER A 159 35.19 -1.62 7.23
N GLN A 160 35.76 -0.46 7.58
CA GLN A 160 35.21 0.82 8.09
C GLN A 160 33.68 0.98 8.38
N PRO A 161 33.29 1.71 9.45
CA PRO A 161 31.90 2.07 9.71
C PRO A 161 31.42 3.19 8.77
N GLU A 162 31.16 2.86 7.50
CA GLU A 162 30.31 3.67 6.65
C GLU A 162 28.94 3.87 7.34
N PRO A 163 28.37 5.09 7.37
CA PRO A 163 27.06 5.31 7.96
C PRO A 163 26.02 4.49 7.18
N ALA A 164 25.13 3.79 7.89
CA ALA A 164 24.07 3.02 7.26
C ALA A 164 23.08 3.97 6.55
N ILE A 165 23.32 4.23 5.26
CA ILE A 165 22.42 5.05 4.43
C ILE A 165 21.13 4.25 4.23
N HIS A 166 20.16 4.52 5.10
CA HIS A 166 18.79 4.06 4.95
C HIS A 166 18.26 4.57 3.60
N LYS A 167 18.24 3.69 2.60
CA LYS A 167 17.74 4.02 1.26
C LYS A 167 16.22 4.20 1.32
N CYS A 168 15.82 5.45 1.51
CA CYS A 168 14.47 5.95 1.30
C CYS A 168 14.22 5.98 -0.21
N GLN A 169 13.43 5.03 -0.72
CA GLN A 169 13.09 4.95 -2.12
C GLN A 169 11.67 5.47 -2.33
N SER A 170 11.52 6.55 -3.11
CA SER A 170 10.21 6.95 -3.63
C SER A 170 9.66 5.85 -4.55
N VAL A 171 8.41 5.45 -4.33
CA VAL A 171 7.72 4.39 -5.07
C VAL A 171 6.43 4.88 -5.75
N TRP A 172 5.95 6.07 -5.39
CA TRP A 172 4.84 6.76 -6.05
C TRP A 172 4.84 8.25 -5.68
N GLN A 173 4.28 9.09 -6.54
CA GLN A 173 4.03 10.50 -6.27
C GLN A 173 2.72 10.93 -6.96
N SER A 174 1.96 11.81 -6.30
CA SER A 174 0.77 12.45 -6.85
C SER A 174 1.12 13.30 -8.08
N GLN A 175 0.31 13.22 -9.12
CA GLN A 175 0.52 13.88 -10.42
C GLN A 175 -0.47 15.03 -10.68
N LEU A 176 -1.51 15.19 -9.84
CA LEU A 176 -2.58 16.16 -10.06
C LEU A 176 -2.51 17.40 -9.17
N SER A 177 -1.55 17.47 -8.24
CA SER A 177 -1.30 18.65 -7.39
C SER A 177 -0.40 19.67 -8.09
N ASP A 178 -0.68 20.95 -7.86
CA ASP A 178 0.12 22.07 -8.39
C ASP A 178 1.53 22.13 -7.78
N GLU A 179 2.49 22.73 -8.50
CA GLU A 179 3.88 22.91 -8.05
C GLU A 179 4.01 23.82 -6.81
N SER A 180 3.01 24.69 -6.54
CA SER A 180 2.98 25.52 -5.34
C SER A 180 2.43 24.80 -4.09
N ALA A 181 1.92 23.57 -4.22
CA ALA A 181 1.32 22.82 -3.13
C ALA A 181 2.35 22.39 -2.07
N PRO A 182 2.00 22.35 -0.77
CA PRO A 182 2.86 21.77 0.26
C PRO A 182 3.15 20.29 -0.05
N GLY A 183 4.42 19.90 0.09
CA GLY A 183 4.87 18.53 -0.08
C GLY A 183 4.78 17.71 1.22
N LEU A 184 4.30 16.47 1.12
CA LEU A 184 4.21 15.52 2.23
C LEU A 184 4.77 14.15 1.81
N VAL A 185 5.53 13.51 2.69
CA VAL A 185 6.05 12.16 2.48
C VAL A 185 5.28 11.17 3.35
N LEU A 186 4.60 10.20 2.74
CA LEU A 186 4.00 9.05 3.39
C LEU A 186 5.02 7.90 3.41
N ALA A 187 5.47 7.53 4.60
CA ALA A 187 6.31 6.36 4.82
C ALA A 187 5.47 5.07 4.78
N LEU A 188 5.98 4.03 4.12
CA LEU A 188 5.48 2.65 4.12
C LEU A 188 6.62 1.65 4.36
#